data_AF-A0A7C5SX91-F1
#
_entry.id   AF-A0A7C5SX91-F1
#
_cell.length_a   1.000
_cell.length_b   1.000
_cell.length_c   1.000
_cell.angle_alpha   90.00
_cell.angle_beta   90.00
_cell.angle_gamma   90.00
#
_symmetry.space_group_name_H-M   'P 1'
#
loop_
_entity.id
_entity.type
_entity.pdbx_description
1 polymer ?
#
loop_
_entity_poly.entity_id
_entity_poly.type
_entity_poly.pdbx_seq_one_letter_code
_entity_poly.pdbx_strand_id
1 'polypeptide(L)'
;MSRVVFSTWRDEFVDNRGKPSDQWSESGFKLPETYDGDTKSKAFIGWDGVAIFDEDIDAVELASQYAAQYQEYSEACGRCAPGRWGGRILYDLLDKIARGEGTHDDVAHLKEVSETMMATSKCEIGKTVPKPILDLMEHYKEQFDTCIDAQQPSKHYGGDTSYIAKVTAPCTDMCPAHVDIPAYIEGVRDMIFTDSLAATRQTMPLAHTCGRVCPHPCEDACRRANLDEPISIMELKRLGADYETDHALPWQ
;
A
#
# COMPACT_ATOMS: atom_id res chain seq x y z
N MET A 1 -6.99 -20.62 -6.53
CA MET A 1 -7.51 -19.60 -7.44
C MET A 1 -8.66 -18.95 -6.70
N SER A 2 -8.64 -17.63 -6.60
CA SER A 2 -9.60 -16.87 -5.82
C SER A 2 -10.78 -16.47 -6.70
N ARG A 3 -12.00 -16.49 -6.17
CA ARG A 3 -13.19 -16.09 -6.94
C ARG A 3 -13.32 -14.57 -6.87
N VAL A 4 -12.98 -13.89 -7.97
CA VAL A 4 -12.91 -12.41 -8.01
C VAL A 4 -14.03 -11.86 -8.90
N VAL A 5 -14.70 -10.80 -8.44
CA VAL A 5 -15.71 -10.04 -9.20
C VAL A 5 -15.01 -9.08 -10.16
N PHE A 6 -13.99 -8.37 -9.67
CA PHE A 6 -13.20 -7.41 -10.43
C PHE A 6 -11.75 -7.39 -9.93
N SER A 7 -10.76 -7.39 -10.82
CA SER A 7 -9.34 -7.32 -10.48
C SER A 7 -8.57 -6.45 -11.46
N THR A 8 -7.65 -5.64 -10.95
CA THR A 8 -6.52 -5.03 -11.68
C THR A 8 -5.17 -5.44 -11.10
N TRP A 9 -5.18 -6.38 -10.15
CA TRP A 9 -3.99 -6.74 -9.38
C TRP A 9 -2.84 -7.23 -10.27
N ARG A 10 -1.67 -6.60 -10.16
CA ARG A 10 -0.45 -6.93 -10.93
C ARG A 10 -0.68 -6.92 -12.45
N ASP A 11 -1.45 -5.93 -12.92
CA ASP A 11 -1.80 -5.75 -14.33
C ASP A 11 -2.64 -6.91 -14.92
N GLU A 12 -3.18 -7.81 -14.08
CA GLU A 12 -4.16 -8.81 -14.49
C GLU A 12 -5.57 -8.20 -14.43
N PHE A 13 -6.13 -7.90 -15.61
CA PHE A 13 -7.50 -7.39 -15.72
C PHE A 13 -8.52 -8.53 -15.74
N VAL A 14 -9.35 -8.60 -14.72
CA VAL A 14 -10.49 -9.53 -14.64
C VAL A 14 -11.75 -8.74 -14.33
N ASP A 15 -12.77 -8.87 -15.18
CA ASP A 15 -14.09 -8.27 -14.92
C ASP A 15 -15.19 -9.32 -15.13
N ASN A 16 -15.77 -9.77 -14.01
CA ASN A 16 -16.85 -10.75 -13.95
C ASN A 16 -18.20 -10.12 -13.58
N ARG A 17 -18.28 -8.78 -13.48
CA ARG A 17 -19.51 -8.07 -13.14
C ARG A 17 -20.59 -8.35 -14.18
N GLY A 18 -21.81 -8.71 -13.72
CA GLY A 18 -22.95 -8.98 -14.59
C GLY A 18 -22.87 -10.26 -15.42
N LYS A 19 -21.84 -11.10 -15.23
CA LYS A 19 -21.72 -12.40 -15.90
C LYS A 19 -22.30 -13.52 -15.00
N PRO A 20 -23.00 -14.51 -15.58
CA PRO A 20 -23.43 -15.67 -14.83
C PRO A 20 -22.22 -16.48 -14.33
N SER A 21 -22.36 -17.14 -13.18
CA SER A 21 -21.26 -17.76 -12.43
C SER A 21 -20.47 -18.84 -13.17
N ASP A 22 -21.02 -19.36 -14.26
CA ASP A 22 -20.44 -20.36 -15.16
C ASP A 22 -19.43 -19.77 -16.17
N GLN A 23 -19.39 -18.44 -16.32
CA GLN A 23 -18.49 -17.73 -17.25
C GLN A 23 -17.42 -16.88 -16.54
N TRP A 24 -17.23 -17.08 -15.23
CA TRP A 24 -16.28 -16.30 -14.46
C TRP A 24 -14.85 -16.72 -14.81
N SER A 25 -14.02 -15.70 -15.06
CA SER A 25 -12.57 -15.88 -15.19
C SER A 25 -11.95 -15.85 -13.80
N GLU A 26 -11.18 -16.87 -13.44
CA GLU A 26 -10.47 -16.90 -12.16
C GLU A 26 -9.17 -16.09 -12.25
N SER A 27 -8.78 -15.44 -11.15
CA SER A 27 -7.46 -14.80 -11.08
C SER A 27 -6.36 -15.86 -10.97
N GLY A 28 -5.25 -15.64 -11.69
CA GLY A 28 -4.04 -16.44 -11.56
C GLY A 28 -3.38 -16.32 -10.18
N PHE A 29 -3.75 -15.32 -9.38
CA PHE A 29 -3.21 -15.08 -8.06
C PHE A 29 -4.09 -15.66 -6.94
N LYS A 30 -3.43 -16.16 -5.89
CA LYS A 30 -4.10 -16.57 -4.65
C LYS A 30 -4.17 -15.35 -3.73
N LEU A 31 -5.26 -14.61 -3.83
CA LEU A 31 -5.53 -13.42 -3.04
C LEU A 31 -6.23 -13.81 -1.72
N PRO A 32 -5.97 -13.10 -0.61
CA PRO A 32 -6.58 -13.39 0.68
C PRO A 32 -8.06 -13.00 0.67
N GLU A 33 -8.95 -13.99 0.59
CA GLU A 33 -10.41 -13.78 0.70
C GLU A 33 -10.86 -13.63 2.17
N THR A 34 -10.00 -14.02 3.13
CA THR A 34 -10.27 -13.94 4.57
C THR A 34 -9.23 -13.07 5.28
N TYR A 35 -9.72 -12.27 6.23
CA TYR A 35 -8.92 -11.48 7.17
C TYR A 35 -9.20 -12.01 8.59
N ASP A 36 -8.12 -12.28 9.33
CA ASP A 36 -8.15 -12.76 10.72
C ASP A 36 -9.08 -13.97 10.98
N GLY A 37 -8.76 -15.10 10.34
CA GLY A 37 -9.51 -16.35 10.49
C GLY A 37 -10.72 -16.44 9.55
N ASP A 38 -11.90 -16.09 10.06
CA ASP A 38 -13.22 -16.38 9.44
C ASP A 38 -13.93 -15.17 8.81
N THR A 39 -13.39 -13.95 8.94
CA THR A 39 -14.05 -12.77 8.36
C THR A 39 -13.75 -12.67 6.87
N LYS A 40 -14.78 -12.85 6.04
CA LYS A 40 -14.67 -12.62 4.60
C LYS A 40 -14.42 -11.14 4.34
N SER A 41 -13.40 -10.87 3.56
CA SER A 41 -13.07 -9.52 3.11
C SER A 41 -13.79 -9.22 1.81
N LYS A 42 -14.35 -8.02 1.68
CA LYS A 42 -15.06 -7.62 0.46
C LYS A 42 -14.10 -7.27 -0.68
N ALA A 43 -12.93 -6.72 -0.34
CA ALA A 43 -11.92 -6.33 -1.29
C ALA A 43 -10.51 -6.43 -0.70
N PHE A 44 -9.54 -6.56 -1.58
CA PHE A 44 -8.11 -6.47 -1.34
C PHE A 44 -7.55 -5.33 -2.18
N ILE A 45 -6.96 -4.33 -1.53
CA ILE A 45 -6.37 -3.15 -2.19
C ILE A 45 -4.92 -2.97 -1.74
N GLY A 46 -4.05 -2.68 -2.69
CA GLY A 46 -2.63 -2.49 -2.40
C GLY A 46 -1.90 -1.76 -3.51
N TRP A 47 -0.57 -1.74 -3.38
CA TRP A 47 0.31 -0.97 -4.26
C TRP A 47 0.26 -1.35 -5.75
N ASP A 48 -0.30 -2.50 -6.12
CA ASP A 48 -0.35 -2.97 -7.51
C ASP A 48 -1.77 -3.17 -8.05
N GLY A 49 -2.74 -2.47 -7.47
CA GLY A 49 -4.13 -2.49 -7.93
C GLY A 49 -5.09 -3.01 -6.85
N VAL A 50 -6.27 -3.41 -7.31
CA VAL A 50 -7.38 -3.82 -6.46
C VAL A 50 -7.96 -5.15 -6.93
N ALA A 51 -8.44 -5.95 -6.00
CA ALA A 51 -9.21 -7.15 -6.25
C ALA A 51 -10.46 -7.14 -5.37
N ILE A 52 -11.61 -7.36 -5.97
CA ILE A 52 -12.93 -7.25 -5.33
C ILE A 52 -13.59 -8.61 -5.37
N PHE A 53 -14.04 -9.10 -4.22
CA PHE A 53 -14.65 -10.42 -4.06
C PHE A 53 -16.18 -10.36 -3.96
N ASP A 54 -16.74 -9.19 -3.63
CA ASP A 54 -18.17 -8.96 -3.43
C ASP A 54 -18.70 -7.89 -4.41
N GLU A 55 -19.90 -8.11 -4.98
CA GLU A 55 -20.57 -7.12 -5.82
C GLU A 55 -21.13 -5.95 -5.00
N ASP A 56 -21.41 -6.16 -3.72
CA ASP A 56 -21.85 -5.14 -2.76
C ASP A 56 -20.66 -4.32 -2.22
N ILE A 57 -19.94 -3.66 -3.14
CA ILE A 57 -18.77 -2.84 -2.86
C ILE A 57 -19.08 -1.35 -3.03
N ASP A 58 -18.60 -0.56 -2.06
CA ASP A 58 -18.48 0.90 -2.17
C ASP A 58 -17.04 1.24 -2.55
N ALA A 59 -16.81 1.52 -3.82
CA ALA A 59 -15.50 1.83 -4.38
C ALA A 59 -14.97 3.20 -3.90
N VAL A 60 -15.87 4.14 -3.60
CA VAL A 60 -15.52 5.48 -3.12
C VAL A 60 -14.99 5.38 -1.68
N GLU A 61 -15.70 4.65 -0.82
CA GLU A 61 -15.26 4.38 0.55
C GLU A 61 -13.96 3.57 0.56
N LEU A 62 -13.84 2.52 -0.27
CA LEU A 62 -12.62 1.71 -0.38
C LEU A 62 -11.40 2.57 -0.75
N ALA A 63 -11.54 3.47 -1.72
CA ALA A 63 -10.47 4.40 -2.11
C ALA A 63 -10.11 5.36 -0.97
N SER A 64 -11.11 5.93 -0.29
CA SER A 64 -10.92 6.83 0.85
C SER A 64 -10.17 6.17 2.00
N GLN A 65 -10.57 4.96 2.40
CA GLN A 65 -9.90 4.21 3.47
C GLN A 65 -8.47 3.82 3.10
N TYR A 66 -8.23 3.42 1.85
CA TYR A 66 -6.87 3.14 1.37
C TYR A 66 -5.99 4.39 1.41
N ALA A 67 -6.51 5.54 1.00
CA ALA A 67 -5.81 6.81 1.10
C ALA A 67 -5.55 7.22 2.55
N ALA A 68 -6.49 6.96 3.47
CA ALA A 68 -6.32 7.22 4.90
C ALA A 68 -5.17 6.39 5.50
N GLN A 69 -5.11 5.09 5.19
CA GLN A 69 -4.01 4.23 5.64
C GLN A 69 -2.66 4.67 5.07
N TYR A 70 -2.63 5.06 3.79
CA TYR A 70 -1.42 5.63 3.23
C TYR A 70 -1.05 6.96 3.89
N GLN A 71 -2.03 7.79 4.24
CA GLN A 71 -1.75 9.03 4.96
C GLN A 71 -1.03 8.74 6.28
N GLU A 72 -1.53 7.82 7.11
CA GLU A 72 -0.87 7.41 8.36
C GLU A 72 0.59 6.98 8.12
N TYR A 73 0.81 6.13 7.12
CA TYR A 73 2.17 5.71 6.71
C TYR A 73 3.04 6.90 6.25
N SER A 74 2.49 7.76 5.39
CA SER A 74 3.22 8.87 4.77
C SER A 74 3.55 9.99 5.76
N GLU A 75 2.71 10.18 6.79
CA GLU A 75 2.97 11.08 7.92
C GLU A 75 4.09 10.56 8.80
N ALA A 76 4.14 9.24 9.03
CA ALA A 76 5.24 8.61 9.75
C ALA A 76 6.58 8.74 8.99
N CYS A 77 6.57 8.58 7.67
CA CYS A 77 7.79 8.66 6.85
C CYS A 77 8.23 10.11 6.58
N GLY A 78 7.35 10.97 6.08
CA GLY A 78 7.57 12.41 5.89
C GLY A 78 8.69 12.85 4.93
N ARG A 79 9.38 11.91 4.25
CA ARG A 79 10.64 12.14 3.51
C ARG A 79 10.53 12.94 2.21
N CYS A 80 9.36 12.96 1.60
CA CYS A 80 9.12 13.70 0.36
C CYS A 80 7.79 14.45 0.43
N ALA A 81 7.80 15.70 -0.05
CA ALA A 81 6.61 16.53 -0.14
C ALA A 81 5.47 15.86 -0.92
N PRO A 82 5.69 15.28 -2.13
CA PRO A 82 4.61 14.60 -2.86
C PRO A 82 4.07 13.40 -2.09
N GLY A 83 4.92 12.60 -1.43
CA GLY A 83 4.46 11.46 -0.65
C GLY A 83 3.63 11.85 0.56
N ARG A 84 4.09 12.83 1.35
CA ARG A 84 3.45 13.28 2.60
C ARG A 84 2.20 14.13 2.35
N TRP A 85 2.36 15.22 1.59
CA TRP A 85 1.27 16.16 1.34
C TRP A 85 0.31 15.66 0.26
N GLY A 86 0.83 14.97 -0.76
CA GLY A 86 -0.02 14.34 -1.77
C GLY A 86 -0.91 13.27 -1.16
N GLY A 87 -0.39 12.43 -0.26
CA GLY A 87 -1.21 11.46 0.49
C GLY A 87 -2.36 12.11 1.26
N ARG A 88 -2.08 13.22 1.95
CA ARG A 88 -3.12 14.00 2.65
C ARG A 88 -4.17 14.57 1.69
N ILE A 89 -3.75 15.14 0.57
CA ILE A 89 -4.66 15.71 -0.43
C ILE A 89 -5.54 14.61 -1.04
N LEU A 90 -4.99 13.44 -1.37
CA LEU A 90 -5.77 12.31 -1.87
C LEU A 90 -6.86 11.91 -0.87
N TYR A 91 -6.52 11.75 0.41
CA TYR A 91 -7.49 11.44 1.46
C TYR A 91 -8.56 12.53 1.59
N ASP A 92 -8.17 13.81 1.71
CA ASP A 92 -9.11 14.91 1.91
C ASP A 92 -10.10 15.05 0.72
N LEU A 93 -9.63 14.85 -0.52
CA LEU A 93 -10.49 14.88 -1.71
C LEU A 93 -11.42 13.67 -1.78
N LEU A 94 -10.92 12.46 -1.49
CA LEU A 94 -11.73 11.25 -1.50
C LEU A 94 -12.79 11.26 -0.40
N ASP A 95 -12.44 11.71 0.81
CA ASP A 95 -13.38 11.88 1.92
C ASP A 95 -14.43 12.95 1.60
N LYS A 96 -14.04 14.07 0.97
CA LYS A 96 -15.00 15.08 0.47
C LYS A 96 -15.98 14.50 -0.55
N ILE A 97 -15.51 13.69 -1.50
CA ILE A 97 -16.36 13.00 -2.47
C ILE A 97 -17.27 11.98 -1.76
N ALA A 98 -16.73 11.22 -0.80
CA ALA A 98 -17.47 10.22 -0.05
C ALA A 98 -18.58 10.82 0.83
N ARG A 99 -18.43 12.06 1.30
CA ARG A 99 -19.48 12.82 2.01
C ARG A 99 -20.59 13.35 1.10
N GLY A 100 -20.42 13.28 -0.22
CA GLY A 100 -21.33 13.91 -1.18
C GLY A 100 -21.12 15.42 -1.35
N GLU A 101 -19.97 15.94 -0.90
CA GLU A 101 -19.61 17.38 -1.00
C GLU A 101 -18.62 17.64 -2.16
N GLY A 102 -18.25 16.60 -2.91
CA GLY A 102 -17.28 16.65 -3.99
C GLY A 102 -17.83 17.27 -5.28
N THR A 103 -16.91 17.72 -6.14
CA THR A 103 -17.20 18.25 -7.48
C THR A 103 -16.40 17.54 -8.56
N HIS A 104 -16.76 17.72 -9.83
CA HIS A 104 -15.96 17.23 -10.96
C HIS A 104 -14.56 17.87 -11.01
N ASP A 105 -14.38 19.06 -10.46
CA ASP A 105 -13.06 19.70 -10.34
C ASP A 105 -12.18 18.97 -9.31
N ASP A 106 -12.76 18.44 -8.24
CA ASP A 106 -12.03 17.64 -7.24
C ASP A 106 -11.49 16.34 -7.88
N VAL A 107 -12.28 15.72 -8.77
CA VAL A 107 -11.85 14.53 -9.55
C VAL A 107 -10.68 14.85 -10.46
N ALA A 108 -10.72 16.01 -11.14
CA ALA A 108 -9.61 16.47 -11.98
C ALA A 108 -8.36 16.75 -11.15
N HIS A 109 -8.50 17.41 -10.00
CA HIS A 109 -7.40 17.71 -9.10
C HIS A 109 -6.78 16.44 -8.49
N LEU A 110 -7.61 15.47 -8.13
CA LEU A 110 -7.15 14.16 -7.63
C LEU A 110 -6.27 13.45 -8.67
N LYS A 111 -6.66 13.49 -9.95
CA LYS A 111 -5.83 12.94 -11.06
C LYS A 111 -4.50 13.67 -11.20
N GLU A 112 -4.51 15.01 -11.17
CA GLU A 112 -3.28 15.82 -11.25
C GLU A 112 -2.29 15.52 -10.12
N VAL A 113 -2.80 15.44 -8.88
CA VAL A 113 -2.00 15.09 -7.70
C VAL A 113 -1.44 13.68 -7.83
N SER A 114 -2.27 12.74 -8.32
CA SER A 114 -1.89 11.35 -8.55
C SER A 114 -0.72 11.24 -9.54
N GLU A 115 -0.83 11.87 -10.70
CA GLU A 115 0.24 11.89 -11.72
C GLU A 115 1.54 12.51 -11.16
N THR A 116 1.42 13.61 -10.41
CA THR A 116 2.56 14.27 -9.76
C THR A 116 3.24 13.34 -8.74
N MET A 117 2.47 12.64 -7.92
CA MET A 117 2.99 11.68 -6.95
C MET A 117 3.70 10.51 -7.63
N MET A 118 3.12 9.97 -8.71
CA MET A 118 3.71 8.89 -9.51
C MET A 118 5.06 9.30 -10.11
N ALA A 119 5.19 10.53 -10.60
CA ALA A 119 6.41 11.02 -11.23
C ALA A 119 7.51 11.44 -10.24
N THR A 120 7.14 12.01 -9.08
CA THR A 120 8.09 12.77 -8.24
C THR A 120 8.35 12.19 -6.85
N SER A 121 7.59 11.17 -6.41
CA SER A 121 7.81 10.55 -5.10
C SER A 121 9.16 9.83 -5.03
N LYS A 122 9.82 9.93 -3.86
CA LYS A 122 11.16 9.36 -3.64
C LYS A 122 11.15 7.82 -3.60
N CYS A 123 10.10 7.21 -3.07
CA CYS A 123 9.97 5.76 -2.91
C CYS A 123 8.83 5.22 -3.77
N GLU A 124 8.89 3.92 -4.09
CA GLU A 124 7.88 3.26 -4.91
C GLU A 124 6.50 3.19 -4.25
N ILE A 125 6.41 3.24 -2.92
CA ILE A 125 5.10 3.30 -2.23
C ILE A 125 4.38 4.60 -2.62
N GLY A 126 5.02 5.75 -2.47
CA GLY A 126 4.42 7.04 -2.85
C GLY A 126 4.11 7.14 -4.35
N LYS A 127 4.86 6.45 -5.20
CA LYS A 127 4.58 6.40 -6.64
C LYS A 127 3.42 5.48 -7.01
N THR A 128 3.09 4.48 -6.19
CA THR A 128 2.16 3.42 -6.62
C THR A 128 0.84 3.43 -5.89
N VAL A 129 0.75 4.11 -4.75
CA VAL A 129 -0.51 4.40 -4.06
C VAL A 129 -1.57 5.01 -4.98
N PRO A 130 -1.26 5.92 -5.92
CA PRO A 130 -2.30 6.45 -6.80
C PRO A 130 -2.90 5.41 -7.76
N LYS A 131 -2.18 4.34 -8.11
CA LYS A 131 -2.61 3.34 -9.11
C LYS A 131 -3.98 2.71 -8.79
N PRO A 132 -4.20 2.04 -7.63
CA PRO A 132 -5.49 1.44 -7.32
C PRO A 132 -6.63 2.48 -7.21
N ILE A 133 -6.33 3.72 -6.79
CA ILE A 133 -7.32 4.79 -6.71
C ILE A 133 -7.79 5.18 -8.11
N LEU A 134 -6.85 5.37 -9.03
CA LEU A 134 -7.16 5.67 -10.43
C LEU A 134 -7.94 4.53 -11.10
N ASP A 135 -7.57 3.27 -10.86
CA ASP A 135 -8.28 2.10 -11.36
C ASP A 135 -9.74 2.08 -10.87
N LEU A 136 -9.99 2.35 -9.58
CA LEU A 136 -11.33 2.45 -9.02
C LEU A 136 -12.13 3.59 -9.66
N MET A 137 -11.51 4.76 -9.87
CA MET A 137 -12.16 5.88 -10.52
C MET A 137 -12.52 5.61 -11.99
N GLU A 138 -11.71 4.83 -12.70
CA GLU A 138 -11.98 4.46 -14.09
C GLU A 138 -13.08 3.40 -14.18
N HIS A 139 -12.98 2.33 -13.39
CA HIS A 139 -13.86 1.16 -13.52
C HIS A 139 -15.15 1.24 -12.69
N TYR A 140 -15.19 2.09 -11.67
CA TYR A 140 -16.37 2.36 -10.84
C TYR A 140 -16.81 3.83 -10.93
N LYS A 141 -16.53 4.50 -12.05
CA LYS A 141 -16.87 5.91 -12.32
C LYS A 141 -18.31 6.27 -11.94
N GLU A 142 -19.27 5.38 -12.21
CA GLU A 142 -20.68 5.59 -11.87
C GLU A 142 -20.92 5.84 -10.38
N GLN A 143 -20.17 5.19 -9.49
CA GLN A 143 -20.30 5.40 -8.04
C GLN A 143 -19.76 6.78 -7.64
N PHE A 144 -18.64 7.22 -8.23
CA PHE A 144 -18.07 8.55 -8.00
C PHE A 144 -18.99 9.64 -8.56
N ASP A 145 -19.44 9.51 -9.80
CA ASP A 145 -20.38 10.43 -10.45
C ASP A 145 -21.68 10.53 -9.65
N THR A 146 -22.19 9.41 -9.11
CA THR A 146 -23.40 9.42 -8.30
C THR A 146 -23.23 10.24 -7.01
N CYS A 147 -22.09 10.13 -6.32
CA CYS A 147 -21.82 10.92 -5.12
C CYS A 147 -21.71 12.43 -5.46
N ILE A 148 -21.13 12.76 -6.62
CA ILE A 148 -20.91 14.13 -7.08
C ILE A 148 -22.20 14.76 -7.63
N ASP A 149 -22.89 14.11 -8.55
CA ASP A 149 -24.04 14.68 -9.25
C ASP A 149 -25.29 14.72 -8.35
N ALA A 150 -25.48 13.69 -7.53
CA ALA A 150 -26.60 13.63 -6.59
C ALA A 150 -26.29 14.29 -5.23
N GLN A 151 -25.04 14.71 -5.00
CA GLN A 151 -24.57 15.30 -3.73
C GLN A 151 -25.00 14.47 -2.52
N GLN A 152 -24.80 13.16 -2.61
CA GLN A 152 -25.18 12.21 -1.57
C GLN A 152 -23.95 11.47 -1.05
N PRO A 153 -23.93 11.10 0.24
CA PRO A 153 -22.86 10.29 0.79
C PRO A 153 -22.74 8.95 0.05
N SER A 154 -21.54 8.39 0.05
CA SER A 154 -21.30 7.06 -0.49
C SER A 154 -22.10 6.01 0.29
N LYS A 155 -22.37 4.88 -0.36
CA LYS A 155 -23.29 3.85 0.12
C LYS A 155 -22.97 3.35 1.54
N HIS A 156 -21.69 3.28 1.88
CA HIS A 156 -21.19 2.77 3.16
C HIS A 156 -20.33 3.79 3.91
N TYR A 157 -20.50 5.09 3.65
CA TYR A 157 -19.74 6.14 4.31
C TYR A 157 -19.83 6.05 5.84
N GLY A 158 -18.68 5.93 6.52
CA GLY A 158 -18.59 5.83 7.98
C GLY A 158 -19.07 4.48 8.56
N GLY A 159 -19.31 3.47 7.72
CA GLY A 159 -19.61 2.11 8.13
C GLY A 159 -18.37 1.26 8.39
N ASP A 160 -18.51 0.22 9.21
CA ASP A 160 -17.47 -0.79 9.43
C ASP A 160 -17.53 -1.83 8.31
N THR A 161 -16.81 -1.59 7.21
CA THR A 161 -16.71 -2.53 6.10
C THR A 161 -15.34 -3.19 6.09
N SER A 162 -15.32 -4.53 6.04
CA SER A 162 -14.08 -5.31 6.06
C SER A 162 -13.35 -5.28 4.70
N TYR A 163 -12.40 -4.37 4.58
CA TYR A 163 -11.45 -4.32 3.46
C TYR A 163 -10.04 -4.71 3.93
N ILE A 164 -9.33 -5.48 3.11
CA ILE A 164 -7.89 -5.70 3.31
C ILE A 164 -7.16 -4.64 2.51
N ALA A 165 -6.74 -3.59 3.19
CA ALA A 165 -5.85 -2.60 2.62
C ALA A 165 -4.41 -2.89 3.08
N LYS A 166 -3.51 -3.05 2.12
CA LYS A 166 -2.11 -3.40 2.37
C LYS A 166 -1.20 -2.28 1.87
N VAL A 167 -0.87 -1.37 2.77
CA VAL A 167 0.15 -0.32 2.57
C VAL A 167 1.47 -0.77 3.23
N THR A 168 1.95 -1.96 2.89
CA THR A 168 3.25 -2.44 3.36
C THR A 168 4.25 -2.55 2.22
N ALA A 169 5.52 -2.36 2.54
CA ALA A 169 6.58 -2.60 1.58
C ALA A 169 6.68 -4.10 1.28
N PRO A 170 6.79 -4.51 0.00
CA PRO A 170 6.90 -5.93 -0.36
C PRO A 170 8.06 -6.66 0.34
N CYS A 171 9.13 -5.94 0.65
CA CYS A 171 10.26 -6.48 1.39
C CYS A 171 9.89 -6.87 2.83
N THR A 172 9.08 -6.07 3.54
CA THR A 172 8.56 -6.38 4.88
C THR A 172 7.63 -7.61 4.86
N ASP A 173 6.83 -7.74 3.80
CA ASP A 173 5.91 -8.88 3.64
C ASP A 173 6.63 -10.20 3.43
N MET A 174 7.71 -10.16 2.65
CA MET A 174 8.53 -11.35 2.37
C MET A 174 9.45 -11.73 3.52
N CYS A 175 9.68 -10.81 4.47
CA CYS A 175 10.48 -11.10 5.65
C CYS A 175 9.68 -12.00 6.61
N PRO A 176 10.16 -13.21 6.97
CA PRO A 176 9.44 -14.09 7.90
C PRO A 176 9.26 -13.50 9.30
N ALA A 177 10.10 -12.51 9.66
CA ALA A 177 10.05 -11.80 10.92
C ALA A 177 9.33 -10.44 10.80
N HIS A 178 8.78 -10.11 9.63
CA HIS A 178 8.11 -8.84 9.35
C HIS A 178 8.88 -7.62 9.85
N VAL A 179 10.21 -7.60 9.60
CA VAL A 179 11.07 -6.47 9.95
C VAL A 179 10.67 -5.25 9.13
N ASP A 180 10.69 -4.07 9.76
CA ASP A 180 10.53 -2.79 9.07
C ASP A 180 11.79 -2.46 8.26
N ILE A 181 11.89 -3.14 7.11
CA ILE A 181 12.99 -3.00 6.16
C ILE A 181 13.10 -1.57 5.62
N PRO A 182 12.01 -0.90 5.22
CA PRO A 182 12.06 0.50 4.82
C PRO A 182 12.67 1.40 5.89
N ALA A 183 12.25 1.26 7.15
CA ALA A 183 12.75 2.12 8.22
C ALA A 183 14.26 1.96 8.44
N TYR A 184 14.78 0.73 8.47
CA TYR A 184 16.22 0.57 8.70
C TYR A 184 17.07 0.97 7.50
N ILE A 185 16.58 0.78 6.27
CA ILE A 185 17.27 1.24 5.04
C ILE A 185 17.38 2.75 5.05
N GLU A 186 16.33 3.46 5.46
CA GLU A 186 16.35 4.92 5.60
C GLU A 186 17.30 5.36 6.72
N GLY A 187 17.34 4.65 7.85
CA GLY A 187 18.34 4.92 8.90
C GLY A 187 19.78 4.80 8.39
N VAL A 188 20.07 3.77 7.58
CA VAL A 188 21.39 3.64 6.92
C VAL A 188 21.65 4.78 5.94
N ARG A 189 20.66 5.12 5.10
CA ARG A 189 20.76 6.18 4.10
C ARG A 189 21.11 7.53 4.73
N ASP A 190 20.54 7.82 5.89
CA ASP A 190 20.79 9.04 6.65
C ASP A 190 22.05 9.00 7.52
N MET A 191 22.73 7.85 7.56
CA MET A 191 23.85 7.59 8.49
C MET A 191 23.45 7.66 9.97
N ILE A 192 22.17 7.40 10.28
CA ILE A 192 21.64 7.27 11.64
C ILE A 192 21.49 5.77 11.95
N PHE A 193 22.63 5.14 12.24
CA PHE A 193 22.72 3.68 12.44
C PHE A 193 22.00 3.18 13.70
N THR A 194 21.82 4.05 14.71
CA THR A 194 21.06 3.73 15.91
C THR A 194 19.59 3.48 15.61
N ASP A 195 18.98 4.34 14.80
CA ASP A 195 17.57 4.22 14.40
C ASP A 195 17.37 3.02 13.47
N SER A 196 18.37 2.77 12.60
CA SER A 196 18.41 1.57 11.76
C SER A 196 18.41 0.28 12.58
N LEU A 197 19.25 0.22 13.62
CA LEU A 197 19.30 -0.91 14.53
C LEU A 197 18.01 -1.06 15.35
N ALA A 198 17.48 0.05 15.85
CA ALA A 198 16.23 0.07 16.62
C ALA A 198 15.06 -0.49 15.79
N ALA A 199 14.88 -0.01 14.54
CA ALA A 199 13.87 -0.52 13.62
C ALA A 199 14.03 -2.02 13.36
N THR A 200 15.28 -2.51 13.24
CA THR A 200 15.54 -3.95 13.09
C THR A 200 15.16 -4.74 14.35
N ARG A 201 15.49 -4.22 15.54
CA ARG A 201 15.28 -4.90 16.82
C ARG A 201 13.83 -4.94 17.28
N GLN A 202 12.95 -4.09 16.74
CA GLN A 202 11.52 -4.10 17.05
C GLN A 202 10.91 -5.49 16.88
N THR A 203 11.30 -6.22 15.84
CA THR A 203 10.82 -7.59 15.58
C THR A 203 11.93 -8.65 15.60
N MET A 204 13.19 -8.24 15.54
CA MET A 204 14.33 -9.16 15.46
C MET A 204 15.43 -8.85 16.50
N PRO A 205 15.36 -9.44 17.71
CA PRO A 205 16.30 -9.18 18.79
C PRO A 205 17.76 -9.51 18.45
N LEU A 206 17.98 -10.52 17.58
CA LEU A 206 19.31 -11.02 17.20
C LEU A 206 19.81 -10.38 15.90
N ALA A 207 19.72 -9.05 15.78
CA ALA A 207 20.11 -8.30 14.57
C ALA A 207 21.54 -8.64 14.07
N HIS A 208 22.50 -8.83 14.98
CA HIS A 208 23.89 -9.20 14.68
C HIS A 208 24.02 -10.51 13.89
N THR A 209 23.37 -11.56 14.39
CA THR A 209 23.41 -12.90 13.78
C THR A 209 22.59 -12.88 12.51
N CYS A 210 21.36 -12.37 12.58
CA CYS A 210 20.44 -12.39 11.46
C CYS A 210 20.90 -11.50 10.29
N GLY A 211 21.71 -10.46 10.52
CA GLY A 211 22.34 -9.68 9.44
C GLY A 211 23.44 -10.42 8.68
N ARG A 212 23.87 -11.61 9.15
CA ARG A 212 24.94 -12.42 8.55
C ARG A 212 24.45 -13.74 7.96
N VAL A 213 23.36 -14.29 8.50
CA VAL A 213 22.81 -15.59 8.08
C VAL A 213 21.47 -15.45 7.34
N CYS A 214 21.05 -14.22 7.02
CA CYS A 214 19.77 -13.97 6.36
C CYS A 214 19.72 -14.65 4.98
N PRO A 215 18.65 -15.41 4.66
CA PRO A 215 18.42 -15.90 3.30
C PRO A 215 17.83 -14.84 2.35
N HIS A 216 17.63 -13.60 2.84
CA HIS A 216 17.24 -12.41 2.08
C HIS A 216 16.12 -12.56 1.02
N PRO A 217 14.98 -13.23 1.33
CA PRO A 217 13.85 -13.33 0.39
C PRO A 217 13.18 -11.98 0.08
N CYS A 218 13.48 -10.96 0.88
CA CYS A 218 13.04 -9.59 0.67
C CYS A 218 13.74 -8.91 -0.51
N GLU A 219 14.93 -9.36 -0.91
CA GLU A 219 15.65 -8.85 -2.08
C GLU A 219 14.99 -9.31 -3.38
N ASP A 220 14.50 -10.56 -3.42
CA ASP A 220 13.76 -11.10 -4.58
C ASP A 220 12.47 -10.32 -4.87
N ALA A 221 11.84 -9.76 -3.84
CA ALA A 221 10.63 -8.93 -3.97
C ALA A 221 10.93 -7.43 -3.99
N CYS A 222 12.21 -7.02 -4.07
CA CYS A 222 12.58 -5.62 -4.04
C CYS A 222 12.13 -4.92 -5.33
N ARG A 223 11.19 -3.98 -5.23
CA ARG A 223 10.68 -3.23 -6.39
C ARG A 223 11.72 -2.34 -7.07
N ARG A 224 12.86 -2.08 -6.42
CA ARG A 224 13.98 -1.37 -7.05
C ARG A 224 14.48 -2.11 -8.31
N ALA A 225 14.31 -3.43 -8.37
CA ALA A 225 14.58 -4.25 -9.56
C ALA A 225 13.79 -3.82 -10.81
N ASN A 226 12.68 -3.07 -10.65
CA ASN A 226 11.95 -2.52 -11.79
C ASN A 226 12.69 -1.34 -12.46
N LEU A 227 13.65 -0.73 -11.77
CA LEU A 227 14.47 0.38 -12.27
C LEU A 227 15.87 -0.10 -12.65
N ASP A 228 16.55 -0.80 -11.72
CA ASP A 228 17.89 -1.33 -11.91
C ASP A 228 18.04 -2.71 -11.26
N GLU A 229 18.55 -2.79 -10.04
CA GLU A 229 18.81 -4.04 -9.32
C GLU A 229 18.25 -3.99 -7.89
N PRO A 230 17.92 -5.15 -7.28
CA PRO A 230 17.55 -5.20 -5.88
C PRO A 230 18.57 -4.52 -4.99
N ILE A 231 18.09 -3.83 -3.95
CA ILE A 231 18.96 -3.32 -2.90
C ILE A 231 19.55 -4.51 -2.13
N SER A 232 20.81 -4.42 -1.70
CA SER A 232 21.45 -5.37 -0.78
C SER A 232 20.90 -5.22 0.65
N ILE A 233 19.62 -5.51 0.81
CA ILE A 233 18.83 -5.36 2.04
C ILE A 233 19.48 -6.07 3.23
N MET A 234 20.07 -7.25 3.04
CA MET A 234 20.81 -7.98 4.09
C MET A 234 22.05 -7.21 4.56
N GLU A 235 22.86 -6.72 3.63
CA GLU A 235 24.09 -5.98 3.96
C GLU A 235 23.75 -4.68 4.70
N LEU A 236 22.70 -3.97 4.27
CA LEU A 236 22.24 -2.76 4.96
C LEU A 236 21.77 -3.06 6.39
N LYS A 237 21.08 -4.18 6.60
CA LYS A 237 20.61 -4.60 7.93
C LYS A 237 21.77 -4.80 8.92
N ARG A 238 22.90 -5.28 8.43
CA ARG A 238 24.09 -5.53 9.25
C ARG A 238 24.73 -4.25 9.78
N LEU A 239 24.65 -3.14 9.03
CA LEU A 239 25.36 -1.90 9.37
C LEU A 239 24.99 -1.34 10.74
N GLY A 240 23.69 -1.32 11.10
CA GLY A 240 23.26 -0.85 12.42
C GLY A 240 23.87 -1.67 13.57
N ALA A 241 23.91 -3.00 13.40
CA ALA A 241 24.48 -3.90 14.39
C ALA A 241 26.01 -3.75 14.48
N ASP A 242 26.71 -3.73 13.35
CA ASP A 242 28.16 -3.55 13.33
C ASP A 242 28.57 -2.20 13.94
N TYR A 243 27.81 -1.13 13.67
CA TYR A 243 28.02 0.18 14.27
C TYR A 243 27.93 0.17 15.80
N GLU A 244 26.98 -0.56 16.38
CA GLU A 244 26.86 -0.75 17.84
C GLU A 244 28.13 -1.38 18.43
N THR A 245 28.65 -2.43 17.80
CA THR A 245 29.90 -3.10 18.25
C THR A 245 31.09 -2.17 18.12
N ASP A 246 31.25 -1.54 16.96
CA ASP A 246 32.43 -0.71 16.64
C ASP A 246 32.51 0.54 17.53
N HIS A 247 31.36 1.04 18.01
CA HIS A 247 31.27 2.24 18.86
C HIS A 247 30.97 1.92 20.32
N ALA A 248 30.94 0.63 20.70
CA ALA A 248 30.63 0.17 22.06
C ALA A 248 29.35 0.80 22.64
N LEU A 249 28.31 0.93 21.82
CA LEU A 249 27.04 1.48 22.26
C LEU A 249 26.37 0.52 23.26
N PRO A 250 25.67 1.04 24.28
CA PRO A 250 24.88 0.19 25.15
C PRO A 250 23.78 -0.49 24.34
N TRP A 251 23.48 -1.74 24.69
CA TRP A 251 22.37 -2.46 24.09
C TRP A 251 21.06 -1.71 24.39
N GLN A 252 20.43 -1.19 23.33
CA GLN A 252 19.12 -0.55 23.33
C GLN A 252 18.05 -1.55 22.89
#